data_AF-A0A1F5EQS6-F1
#
_entry.id   AF-A0A1F5EQS6-F1
#
_cell.length_a   1.000
_cell.length_b   1.000
_cell.length_c   1.000
_cell.angle_alpha   90.00
_cell.angle_beta   90.00
_cell.angle_gamma   90.00
#
_symmetry.space_group_name_H-M   'P 1'
#
loop_
_entity.id
_entity.type
_entity.pdbx_description
1 polymer ?
#
loop_
_entity_poly.entity_id
_entity_poly.type
_entity_poly.pdbx_seq_one_letter_code
_entity_poly.pdbx_strand_id
1 'polypeptide(L)'
;MIIGVNAKEEDIEINVTKGKKLTNMRSQASDGVIQLTPATVMSLEQSLDFLEGDELLEITPVSLRLRKKYLTEIDRRRTNRGQSAISQ
;
A
#
# COMPACT_ATOMS: atom_id res chain seq x y z
N MET A 1 -1.13 -5.37 -3.66
CA MET A 1 -2.17 -5.36 -2.62
C MET A 1 -1.88 -4.19 -1.71
N ILE A 2 -2.90 -3.45 -1.30
CA ILE A 2 -2.77 -2.31 -0.38
C ILE A 2 -2.85 -2.89 1.04
N ILE A 3 -1.96 -2.44 1.90
CA ILE A 3 -1.70 -3.05 3.22
C ILE A 3 -1.75 -2.05 4.37
N GLY A 4 -1.93 -0.77 4.07
CA GLY A 4 -1.96 0.30 5.03
C GLY A 4 -2.07 1.65 4.34
N VAL A 5 -2.15 2.70 5.16
CA VAL A 5 -2.27 4.08 4.72
C VAL A 5 -0.93 4.77 4.95
N ASN A 6 -0.46 5.52 3.97
CA ASN A 6 0.70 6.37 4.13
C ASN A 6 0.29 7.68 4.84
N ALA A 7 1.15 8.21 5.69
CA ALA A 7 0.91 9.50 6.36
C ALA A 7 1.02 10.71 5.42
N LYS A 8 1.52 10.49 4.20
CA LYS A 8 1.62 11.49 3.15
C LYS A 8 0.72 11.10 1.99
N GLU A 9 0.44 12.08 1.13
CA GLU A 9 -0.43 11.92 -0.04
C GLU A 9 0.18 11.00 -1.12
N GLU A 10 1.49 10.75 -1.10
CA GLU A 10 2.11 9.85 -2.08
C GLU A 10 1.90 8.35 -1.78
N ASP A 11 1.70 7.56 -2.84
CA ASP A 11 1.76 6.10 -2.75
C ASP A 11 3.20 5.61 -2.54
N ILE A 12 3.39 4.64 -1.63
CA ILE A 12 4.68 4.01 -1.37
C ILE A 12 4.61 2.51 -1.59
N GLU A 13 5.54 2.00 -2.39
CA GLU A 13 5.76 0.57 -2.56
C GLU A 13 6.75 0.06 -1.51
N ILE A 14 6.29 -0.86 -0.67
CA ILE A 14 7.12 -1.48 0.37
C ILE A 14 7.12 -3.00 0.26
N ASN A 15 8.20 -3.60 0.74
CA ASN A 15 8.28 -5.03 0.97
C ASN A 15 7.99 -5.31 2.45
N VAL A 16 6.95 -6.09 2.72
CA VAL A 16 6.54 -6.48 4.09
C VAL A 16 7.21 -7.75 4.61
N THR A 17 7.74 -8.59 3.72
CA THR A 17 8.33 -9.88 4.11
C THR A 17 9.80 -9.76 4.44
N LYS A 18 10.49 -8.79 3.84
CA LYS A 18 11.92 -8.59 4.01
C LYS A 18 12.21 -7.25 4.66
N GLY A 19 12.81 -7.31 5.84
CA GLY A 19 13.33 -6.12 6.52
C GLY A 19 14.35 -5.38 5.65
N LYS A 20 14.24 -4.05 5.63
CA LYS A 20 15.26 -3.20 5.02
C LYS A 20 16.52 -3.27 5.89
N LYS A 21 17.67 -3.60 5.29
CA LYS A 21 18.96 -3.55 6.01
C LYS A 21 19.24 -2.08 6.36
N LEU A 22 19.10 -1.74 7.64
CA LEU A 22 19.39 -0.40 8.17
C LEU A 22 20.91 -0.22 8.22
N THR A 23 21.51 0.30 7.15
CA THR A 23 22.94 0.67 7.14
C THR A 23 23.22 1.99 7.84
N ASN A 24 22.20 2.82 8.10
CA ASN A 24 22.32 4.14 8.74
C ASN A 24 21.88 4.13 10.22
N MET A 25 22.05 3.01 10.95
CA MET A 25 21.79 2.98 12.38
C MET A 25 23.04 3.47 13.14
N ARG A 26 23.12 4.78 13.41
CA ARG A 26 24.16 5.39 14.24
C ARG A 26 23.83 5.28 15.73
N SER A 27 23.49 4.09 16.23
CA SER A 27 23.42 3.77 17.67
C SER A 27 23.33 2.26 17.87
N GLN A 28 24.34 1.66 18.51
CA GLN A 28 24.14 0.41 19.23
C GLN A 28 23.31 0.72 20.47
N ALA A 29 22.08 0.19 20.58
CA ALA A 29 21.41 -0.06 21.86
C ALA A 29 20.10 -0.85 21.65
N SER A 30 20.06 -2.03 22.27
CA SER A 30 18.92 -2.93 22.53
C SER A 30 18.11 -3.44 21.32
N ASP A 31 18.22 -4.75 21.07
CA ASP A 31 17.16 -5.58 20.49
C ASP A 31 15.89 -5.44 21.36
N GLY A 32 15.14 -4.38 21.13
CA GLY A 32 13.82 -4.20 21.71
C GLY A 32 12.84 -5.17 21.04
N VAL A 33 11.96 -5.78 21.83
CA VAL A 33 10.81 -6.50 21.30
C VAL A 33 10.02 -5.56 20.40
N ILE A 34 9.91 -5.90 19.11
CA ILE A 34 9.13 -5.11 18.15
C ILE A 34 7.65 -5.31 18.51
N GLN A 35 7.03 -4.30 19.11
CA GLN A 35 5.58 -4.27 19.29
C GLN A 35 4.93 -3.72 18.03
N LEU A 36 4.05 -4.52 17.43
CA LEU A 36 3.26 -4.12 16.27
C LEU A 36 1.93 -3.54 16.76
N THR A 37 1.62 -2.32 16.32
CA THR A 37 0.29 -1.75 16.51
C THR A 37 -0.74 -2.64 15.79
N PRO A 38 -1.91 -2.92 16.39
CA PRO A 38 -2.97 -3.66 15.73
C PRO A 38 -3.34 -3.07 14.38
N ALA A 39 -3.68 -3.93 13.42
CA ALA A 39 -4.10 -3.49 12.10
C ALA A 39 -5.49 -2.86 12.15
N THR A 40 -5.69 -1.81 11.35
CA THR A 40 -7.01 -1.21 11.14
C THR A 40 -7.84 -2.12 10.25
N VAL A 41 -8.93 -2.68 10.78
CA VAL A 41 -9.88 -3.48 10.00
C VAL A 41 -11.00 -2.56 9.52
N MET A 42 -11.14 -2.44 8.20
CA MET A 42 -12.19 -1.63 7.57
C MET A 42 -13.45 -2.47 7.32
N SER A 43 -14.63 -1.86 7.50
CA SER A 43 -15.89 -2.44 7.02
C SER A 43 -15.98 -2.38 5.49
N LEU A 44 -17.03 -3.00 4.92
CA LEU A 44 -17.28 -2.95 3.48
C LEU A 44 -17.50 -1.51 3.01
N GLU A 45 -18.32 -0.77 3.75
CA GLU A 45 -18.67 0.63 3.46
C GLU A 45 -17.44 1.53 3.55
N GLN A 46 -16.66 1.38 4.63
CA GLN A 46 -15.40 2.12 4.79
C GLN A 46 -14.40 1.80 3.68
N SER A 47 -14.36 0.54 3.22
CA SER A 47 -13.49 0.14 2.12
C SER A 47 -13.95 0.75 0.79
N LEU A 48 -15.25 0.88 0.55
CA LEU A 48 -15.80 1.53 -0.63
C LEU A 48 -15.54 3.03 -0.64
N ASP A 49 -15.70 3.70 0.50
CA ASP A 49 -15.41 5.12 0.66
C ASP A 49 -13.91 5.44 0.49
N PHE A 50 -13.04 4.47 0.79
CA PHE A 50 -11.59 4.62 0.66
C PHE A 50 -11.08 4.47 -0.78
N LEU A 51 -11.82 3.79 -1.66
CA LEU A 51 -11.33 3.47 -3.01
C LEU A 51 -11.14 4.71 -3.88
N GLU A 52 -9.97 4.78 -4.52
CA GLU A 52 -9.71 5.71 -5.62
C GLU A 52 -9.95 5.08 -7.01
N GLY A 53 -9.91 5.90 -8.06
CA GLY A 53 -10.21 5.46 -9.43
C GLY A 53 -9.24 4.42 -10.02
N ASP A 54 -8.04 4.30 -9.48
CA ASP A 54 -7.04 3.30 -9.87
C ASP A 54 -6.99 2.09 -8.91
N GLU A 55 -7.95 1.99 -8.00
CA GLU A 55 -8.05 0.96 -6.97
C GLU A 55 -9.29 0.09 -7.15
N LEU A 56 -9.24 -1.11 -6.56
CA LEU A 56 -10.29 -2.10 -6.57
C LEU A 56 -10.39 -2.77 -5.20
N LEU A 57 -11.62 -3.07 -4.78
CA LEU A 57 -11.90 -3.91 -3.63
C LEU A 57 -12.16 -5.35 -4.10
N GLU A 58 -11.30 -6.26 -3.65
CA GLU A 58 -11.48 -7.69 -3.86
C GLU A 58 -12.34 -8.26 -2.73
N ILE A 59 -13.53 -8.74 -3.08
CA ILE A 59 -14.53 -9.24 -2.15
C ILE A 59 -14.59 -10.76 -2.21
N THR A 60 -14.43 -11.41 -1.07
CA THR A 60 -14.66 -12.84 -0.88
C THR A 60 -15.58 -13.04 0.32
N PRO A 61 -16.27 -14.20 0.45
CA PRO A 61 -17.19 -14.43 1.58
C PRO A 61 -16.53 -14.31 2.96
N VAL A 62 -15.21 -14.50 3.05
CA VAL A 62 -14.45 -14.50 4.31
C VAL A 62 -13.64 -13.22 4.49
N SER A 63 -13.33 -12.50 3.42
CA SER A 63 -12.34 -11.42 3.49
C SER A 63 -12.52 -10.34 2.42
N LEU A 64 -12.22 -9.11 2.82
CA LEU A 64 -12.19 -7.91 2.00
C LEU A 64 -10.71 -7.48 1.85
N ARG A 65 -10.28 -7.19 0.62
CA ARG A 65 -8.88 -6.79 0.34
C ARG A 65 -8.82 -5.62 -0.63
N LEU A 66 -8.12 -4.56 -0.26
CA LEU A 66 -7.84 -3.42 -1.13
C LEU A 66 -6.63 -3.71 -2.04
N ARG A 67 -6.73 -3.33 -3.31
CA ARG A 67 -5.65 -3.51 -4.29
C ARG A 67 -5.70 -2.43 -5.37
N LYS A 68 -4.53 -2.06 -5.90
CA LYS A 68 -4.44 -1.29 -7.15
C LYS A 68 -4.92 -2.14 -8.33
N LYS A 69 -5.52 -1.49 -9.32
CA LYS A 69 -5.95 -2.08 -10.60
C LYS A 69 -4.78 -2.73 -11.33
N TYR A 70 -3.66 -2.03 -11.39
CA TYR A 70 -2.41 -2.54 -11.93
C TYR A 70 -1.53 -3.01 -10.78
N LEU A 71 -1.17 -4.30 -10.78
CA LEU A 71 -0.40 -4.90 -9.70
C LEU A 71 1.08 -4.53 -9.74
N THR A 72 1.67 -4.45 -10.93
CA THR A 72 3.10 -4.14 -11.07
C THR A 72 3.33 -2.64 -11.17
N GLU A 73 4.47 -2.20 -10.65
CA GLU A 73 4.92 -0.80 -10.75
C GLU A 73 5.05 -0.35 -12.21
N ILE A 74 5.56 -1.24 -13.06
CA ILE A 74 5.79 -0.98 -14.48
C ILE A 74 4.46 -0.66 -15.16
N ASP A 75 3.42 -1.44 -14.89
CA ASP A 75 2.09 -1.25 -15.49
C ASP A 75 1.43 0.04 -14.98
N ARG A 76 1.58 0.36 -13.68
CA ARG A 76 1.12 1.65 -13.12
C ARG A 76 1.80 2.84 -13.81
N ARG A 77 3.14 2.82 -13.90
CA ARG A 77 3.91 3.88 -14.57
C ARG A 77 3.56 4.05 -16.03
N ARG A 78 3.33 2.95 -16.76
CA ARG A 78 2.91 2.99 -18.16
C ARG A 78 1.54 3.63 -18.32
N THR A 79 0.59 3.25 -17.46
CA THR A 79 -0.77 3.77 -17.52
C THR A 79 -0.81 5.27 -17.20
N ASN A 80 -0.09 5.70 -16.16
CA ASN A 80 -0.01 7.13 -15.81
C ASN A 80 0.57 7.96 -16.96
N ARG A 81 1.62 7.47 -17.64
CA ARG A 81 2.20 8.15 -18.82
C ARG A 81 1.24 8.16 -20.01
N GLY A 82 0.53 7.06 -20.26
CA GLY A 82 -0.42 6.95 -21.36
C GLY A 82 -1.64 7.86 -21.19
N GLN A 83 -2.12 8.02 -19.95
CA GLN A 83 -3.23 8.95 -19.64
C GLN A 83 -2.82 10.40 -19.87
N SER A 84 -1.62 10.81 -19.47
CA SER A 84 -1.13 12.18 -19.70
C SER A 84 -1.02 12.55 -21.19
N ALA A 85 -0.82 11.58 -22.07
CA ALA A 85 -0.73 11.77 -23.52
C ALA A 85 -2.10 11.84 -24.23
N ILE A 86 -3.16 11.33 -23.59
CA ILE A 86 -4.54 11.33 -24.13
C ILE A 86 -5.31 12.57 -23.67
N SER A 87 -4.88 13.20 -22.58
CA SER A 87 -5.47 14.41 -22.00
C SER A 87 -4.89 15.73 -22.57
N GLN A 88 -4.13 15.68 -23.67
CA GLN A 88 -3.67 16.84 -24.45
C GLN A 88 -4.28 16.80 -25.84
#